data_AF-A0A1G6Z9R0-F1
#
_entry.id   AF-A0A1G6Z9R0-F1
#
_cell.length_a   1.000
_cell.length_b   1.000
_cell.length_c   1.000
_cell.angle_alpha   90.00
_cell.angle_beta   90.00
_cell.angle_gamma   90.00
#
_symmetry.space_group_name_H-M   'P 1'
#
loop_
_entity.id
_entity.type
_entity.pdbx_description
1 polymer ?
#
loop_
_entity_poly.entity_id
_entity_poly.type
_entity_poly.pdbx_seq_one_letter_code
_entity_poly.pdbx_strand_id
1 'polypeptide(L)'
;MKIAVSKKFIQTPIRSCKNKQFCLFLSMEQWIEKYRGIDPRAILGRELKKKKLKQSAFAQKIKLPAQTLNAILKGKRNITTEVALRIDHELGLEESTMAILQAMYNTKLIKQKINSNYKPDTNKIRKILFWDTDFEKIDWHQKKNAVIQRVWERGNEMEKSEIQHFYGIDAVEKALSQKRIPMPAPSLSHQKNS
;
A
#
# COMPACT_ATOMS: atom_id res chain seq x y z
N MET A 1 -22.83 -15.50 -28.69
CA MET A 1 -22.39 -15.76 -27.30
C MET A 1 -21.69 -14.53 -26.73
N LYS A 2 -22.37 -13.78 -25.87
CA LYS A 2 -21.77 -12.68 -25.08
C LYS A 2 -22.11 -12.95 -23.62
N ILE A 3 -21.11 -13.28 -22.81
CA ILE A 3 -21.29 -13.44 -21.36
C ILE A 3 -21.21 -12.03 -20.77
N ALA A 4 -22.37 -11.47 -20.43
CA ALA A 4 -22.46 -10.22 -19.69
C ALA A 4 -22.16 -10.48 -18.21
N VAL A 5 -20.96 -10.13 -17.75
CA VAL A 5 -20.64 -10.12 -16.32
C VAL A 5 -21.18 -8.83 -15.73
N SER A 6 -22.41 -8.89 -15.21
CA SER A 6 -23.01 -7.80 -14.44
C SER A 6 -22.32 -7.71 -13.08
N LYS A 7 -21.40 -6.75 -12.93
CA LYS A 7 -20.87 -6.33 -11.62
C LYS A 7 -21.96 -5.59 -10.85
N LYS A 8 -22.77 -6.33 -10.10
CA LYS A 8 -23.55 -5.79 -8.98
C LYS A 8 -22.77 -6.03 -7.70
N PHE A 9 -21.84 -5.13 -7.40
CA PHE A 9 -21.26 -5.01 -6.05
C PHE A 9 -22.29 -4.25 -5.20
N ILE A 10 -23.30 -4.98 -4.73
CA ILE A 10 -24.29 -4.45 -3.78
C ILE A 10 -23.76 -4.74 -2.40
N GLN A 11 -23.33 -3.69 -1.70
CA GLN A 11 -23.06 -3.68 -0.28
C GLN A 11 -24.36 -4.12 0.44
N THR A 12 -24.42 -5.37 0.91
CA THR A 12 -25.56 -5.84 1.71
C THR A 12 -25.23 -5.75 3.20
N PRO A 13 -26.19 -5.33 4.05
CA PRO A 13 -25.97 -5.18 5.48
C PRO A 13 -25.90 -6.55 6.15
N ILE A 14 -25.03 -6.65 7.14
CA ILE A 14 -24.76 -7.84 7.96
C ILE A 14 -26.08 -8.33 8.59
N ARG A 15 -26.73 -9.33 7.99
CA ARG A 15 -27.83 -10.07 8.61
C ARG A 15 -27.70 -11.57 8.31
N SER A 16 -27.28 -12.30 9.34
CA SER A 16 -27.41 -13.76 9.55
C SER A 16 -26.95 -14.67 8.40
N CYS A 17 -25.65 -15.02 8.39
CA CYS A 17 -25.13 -16.08 7.52
C CYS A 17 -25.33 -17.45 8.18
N LYS A 18 -26.11 -18.33 7.52
CA LYS A 18 -26.43 -19.70 7.97
C LYS A 18 -25.43 -20.76 7.51
N ASN A 19 -24.43 -20.40 6.68
CA ASN A 19 -23.45 -21.34 6.15
C ASN A 19 -22.05 -21.06 6.73
N LYS A 20 -21.52 -22.02 7.51
CA LYS A 20 -20.22 -21.88 8.22
C LYS A 20 -19.06 -21.59 7.27
N GLN A 21 -19.05 -22.21 6.08
CA GLN A 21 -17.96 -22.05 5.11
C GLN A 21 -17.94 -20.66 4.46
N PHE A 22 -19.11 -20.05 4.29
CA PHE A 22 -19.23 -18.67 3.77
C PHE A 22 -18.89 -17.63 4.85
N CYS A 23 -19.22 -17.90 6.12
CA CYS A 23 -18.83 -17.04 7.25
C CYS A 23 -17.31 -16.97 7.46
N LEU A 24 -16.61 -18.10 7.33
CA LEU A 24 -15.15 -18.18 7.50
C LEU A 24 -14.45 -17.31 6.43
N PHE A 25 -14.80 -17.52 5.16
CA PHE A 25 -14.28 -16.76 4.03
C PHE A 25 -14.45 -15.23 4.20
N LEU A 26 -15.63 -14.77 4.64
CA LEU A 26 -15.90 -13.35 4.89
C LEU A 26 -15.08 -12.77 6.05
N SER A 27 -14.81 -13.57 7.09
CA SER A 27 -14.00 -13.15 8.24
C SER A 27 -12.51 -13.02 7.88
N MET A 28 -12.07 -13.87 6.94
CA MET A 28 -10.72 -13.85 6.39
C MET A 28 -10.44 -12.60 5.55
N GLU A 29 -11.34 -12.29 4.62
CA GLU A 29 -11.21 -11.11 3.75
C GLU A 29 -11.12 -9.82 4.57
N GLN A 30 -11.92 -9.69 5.63
CA GLN A 30 -11.88 -8.53 6.52
C GLN A 30 -10.52 -8.33 7.20
N TRP A 31 -9.89 -9.42 7.64
CA TRP A 31 -8.57 -9.36 8.28
C TRP A 31 -7.47 -8.98 7.28
N ILE A 32 -7.49 -9.62 6.11
CA ILE A 32 -6.52 -9.36 5.06
C ILE A 32 -6.64 -7.92 4.57
N GLU A 33 -7.85 -7.42 4.32
CA GLU A 33 -8.08 -6.04 3.90
C GLU A 33 -7.61 -5.04 4.96
N LYS A 34 -8.00 -5.27 6.22
CA LYS A 34 -7.65 -4.39 7.34
C LYS A 34 -6.14 -4.24 7.54
N TYR A 35 -5.39 -5.31 7.35
CA TYR A 35 -3.98 -5.38 7.66
C TYR A 35 -3.06 -5.42 6.43
N ARG A 36 -3.64 -5.26 5.23
CA ARG A 36 -2.91 -5.29 3.96
C ARG A 36 -1.74 -4.31 3.96
N GLY A 37 -0.54 -4.84 3.71
CA GLY A 37 0.67 -4.05 3.56
C GLY A 37 1.28 -3.53 4.87
N ILE A 38 0.77 -3.98 6.01
CA ILE A 38 1.37 -3.81 7.34
C ILE A 38 2.25 -5.05 7.61
N ASP A 39 3.35 -4.88 8.36
CA ASP A 39 4.22 -5.99 8.74
C ASP A 39 3.47 -7.00 9.64
N PRO A 40 3.36 -8.28 9.24
CA PRO A 40 2.72 -9.35 10.04
C PRO A 40 3.27 -9.47 11.46
N ARG A 41 4.57 -9.21 11.64
CA ARG A 41 5.24 -9.27 12.95
C ARG A 41 4.75 -8.17 13.87
N ALA A 42 4.51 -6.98 13.34
CA ALA A 42 3.94 -5.87 14.08
C ALA A 42 2.47 -6.14 14.46
N ILE A 43 1.70 -6.76 13.55
CA ILE A 43 0.32 -7.18 13.81
C ILE A 43 0.29 -8.20 14.95
N LEU A 44 1.12 -9.25 14.87
CA LEU A 44 1.25 -10.24 15.93
C LEU A 44 1.59 -9.60 17.28
N GLY A 45 2.57 -8.69 17.31
CA GLY A 45 2.94 -7.98 18.53
C GLY A 45 1.79 -7.16 19.13
N ARG A 46 0.94 -6.56 18.29
CA ARG A 46 -0.25 -5.82 18.74
C ARG A 46 -1.33 -6.76 19.28
N GLU A 47 -1.59 -7.87 18.61
CA GLU A 47 -2.61 -8.85 19.05
C GLU A 47 -2.23 -9.50 20.39
N LEU A 48 -0.96 -9.82 20.60
CA LEU A 48 -0.47 -10.32 21.90
C LEU A 48 -0.69 -9.30 23.02
N LYS A 49 -0.39 -8.03 22.76
CA LYS A 49 -0.65 -6.94 23.72
C LYS A 49 -2.15 -6.76 24.00
N LYS A 50 -2.98 -6.77 22.97
CA LYS A 50 -4.44 -6.63 23.07
C LYS A 50 -5.07 -7.75 23.91
N LYS A 51 -4.61 -8.98 23.71
CA LYS A 51 -5.06 -10.16 24.49
C LYS A 51 -4.36 -10.29 25.86
N LYS A 52 -3.49 -9.33 26.23
CA LYS A 52 -2.68 -9.35 27.46
C LYS A 52 -1.86 -10.65 27.64
N LEU A 53 -1.43 -11.24 26.53
CA LEU A 53 -0.65 -12.48 26.52
C LEU A 53 0.83 -12.17 26.65
N LYS A 54 1.51 -12.86 27.58
CA LYS A 54 2.98 -12.83 27.67
C LYS A 54 3.57 -13.56 26.45
N GLN A 55 4.60 -12.97 25.84
CA GLN A 55 5.29 -13.55 24.68
C GLN A 55 5.84 -14.95 24.97
N SER A 56 6.39 -15.18 26.17
CA SER A 56 6.88 -16.49 26.59
C SER A 56 5.78 -17.55 26.63
N ALA A 57 4.62 -17.20 27.22
CA ALA A 57 3.47 -18.09 27.28
C ALA A 57 2.95 -18.42 25.88
N PHE A 58 2.84 -17.42 25.00
CA PHE A 58 2.44 -17.65 23.62
C PHE A 58 3.44 -18.53 22.86
N ALA A 59 4.74 -18.32 23.06
CA ALA A 59 5.81 -19.13 22.45
C ALA A 59 5.69 -20.61 22.82
N GLN A 60 5.38 -20.92 24.08
CA GLN A 60 5.17 -22.29 24.54
C GLN A 60 4.00 -22.95 23.81
N LYS A 61 2.88 -22.23 23.62
CA LYS A 61 1.70 -22.76 22.93
C LYS A 61 1.96 -23.09 21.46
N ILE A 62 2.67 -22.21 20.75
CA ILE A 62 3.09 -22.46 19.35
C ILE A 62 4.32 -23.39 19.24
N LYS A 63 4.77 -23.98 20.36
CA LYS A 63 5.92 -24.89 20.44
C LYS A 63 7.20 -24.26 19.83
N LEU A 64 7.47 -23.00 20.15
CA LEU A 64 8.69 -22.29 19.78
C LEU A 64 9.48 -21.82 21.01
N PRO A 65 10.82 -21.76 20.93
CA PRO A 65 11.61 -21.07 21.92
C PRO A 65 11.22 -19.58 22.00
N ALA A 66 11.08 -19.04 23.21
CA ALA A 66 10.74 -17.63 23.41
C ALA A 66 11.73 -16.67 22.74
N GLN A 67 13.02 -17.05 22.69
CA GLN A 67 14.05 -16.29 21.97
C GLN A 67 13.75 -16.20 20.47
N THR A 68 13.25 -17.28 19.86
CA THR A 68 12.88 -17.32 18.45
C THR A 68 11.67 -16.45 18.17
N LEU A 69 10.62 -16.54 18.99
CA LEU A 69 9.47 -15.64 18.87
C LEU A 69 9.88 -14.17 19.02
N ASN A 70 10.76 -13.86 19.98
CA ASN A 70 11.25 -12.50 20.18
C ASN A 70 12.08 -12.00 18.99
N ALA A 71 12.91 -12.84 18.40
CA ALA A 71 13.67 -12.51 17.19
C ALA A 71 12.74 -12.28 15.98
N ILE A 72 11.67 -13.07 15.85
CA ILE A 72 10.61 -12.86 14.85
C ILE A 72 9.94 -11.52 15.09
N LEU A 73 9.45 -11.22 16.29
CA LEU A 73 8.76 -9.96 16.60
C LEU A 73 9.63 -8.72 16.38
N LYS A 74 10.95 -8.83 16.61
CA LYS A 74 11.93 -7.76 16.35
C LYS A 74 12.37 -7.68 14.88
N GLY A 75 11.84 -8.53 14.01
CA GLY A 75 12.17 -8.56 12.59
C GLY A 75 13.55 -9.13 12.25
N LYS A 76 14.24 -9.73 13.22
CA LYS A 76 15.54 -10.39 13.03
C LYS A 76 15.42 -11.77 12.36
N ARG A 77 14.23 -12.37 12.40
CA ARG A 77 13.91 -13.63 11.72
C ARG A 77 12.60 -13.49 10.94
N ASN A 78 12.50 -14.23 9.83
CA ASN A 78 11.27 -14.35 9.06
C ASN A 78 10.29 -15.33 9.72
N ILE A 79 9.00 -15.10 9.48
CA ILE A 79 7.95 -16.06 9.82
C ILE A 79 7.97 -17.14 8.73
N THR A 80 8.26 -18.38 9.12
CA THR A 80 8.13 -19.54 8.21
C THR A 80 6.66 -19.94 8.10
N THR A 81 6.29 -20.62 7.02
CA THR A 81 4.92 -21.10 6.81
C THR A 81 4.42 -21.94 7.98
N GLU A 82 5.26 -22.84 8.50
CA GLU A 82 4.92 -23.64 9.68
C GLU A 82 4.61 -22.79 10.91
N VAL A 83 5.43 -21.77 11.19
CA VAL A 83 5.20 -20.87 12.32
C VAL A 83 3.95 -20.03 12.11
N ALA A 84 3.68 -19.58 10.89
CA ALA A 84 2.45 -18.87 10.55
C ALA A 84 1.21 -19.71 10.85
N LEU A 85 1.17 -20.97 10.44
CA LEU A 85 0.05 -21.87 10.70
C LEU A 85 -0.19 -22.10 12.20
N ARG A 86 0.89 -22.30 12.97
CA ARG A 86 0.79 -22.43 14.43
C ARG A 86 0.27 -21.15 15.11
N ILE A 87 0.68 -19.98 14.60
CA ILE A 87 0.19 -18.68 15.07
C ILE A 87 -1.29 -18.51 14.75
N ASP A 88 -1.70 -18.81 13.52
CA ASP A 88 -3.09 -18.67 13.08
C ASP A 88 -4.01 -19.52 13.97
N HIS A 89 -3.65 -20.79 14.18
CA HIS A 89 -4.36 -21.71 15.06
C HIS A 89 -4.48 -21.16 16.50
N GLU A 90 -3.39 -20.69 17.10
CA GLU A 90 -3.41 -20.19 18.49
C GLU A 90 -4.13 -18.83 18.63
N LEU A 91 -4.15 -18.01 17.58
CA LEU A 91 -4.89 -16.74 17.59
C LEU A 91 -6.38 -16.91 17.25
N GLY A 92 -6.80 -18.10 16.80
CA GLY A 92 -8.14 -18.38 16.32
C GLY A 92 -8.43 -17.70 14.97
N LEU A 93 -7.39 -17.55 14.15
CA LEU A 93 -7.50 -17.05 12.78
C LEU A 93 -7.72 -18.22 11.82
N GLU A 94 -8.21 -17.92 10.62
CA GLU A 94 -8.25 -18.92 9.57
C GLU A 94 -6.83 -19.30 9.16
N GLU A 95 -6.65 -20.58 8.81
CA GLU A 95 -5.37 -21.10 8.37
C GLU A 95 -4.82 -20.27 7.20
N SER A 96 -3.50 -20.08 7.20
CA SER A 96 -2.75 -19.34 6.18
C SER A 96 -2.94 -17.82 6.20
N THR A 97 -3.73 -17.24 7.10
CA THR A 97 -3.89 -15.78 7.23
C THR A 97 -2.54 -15.07 7.38
N MET A 98 -1.71 -15.50 8.34
CA MET A 98 -0.40 -14.90 8.57
C MET A 98 0.57 -15.10 7.40
N ALA A 99 0.52 -16.25 6.74
CA ALA A 99 1.36 -16.55 5.58
C ALA A 99 1.02 -15.64 4.39
N ILE A 100 -0.26 -15.43 4.13
CA ILE A 100 -0.76 -14.53 3.09
C ILE A 100 -0.32 -13.09 3.40
N LEU A 101 -0.52 -12.61 4.63
CA LEU A 101 -0.07 -11.28 5.03
C LEU A 101 1.44 -11.10 4.85
N GLN A 102 2.23 -12.11 5.17
CA GLN A 102 3.68 -12.11 4.96
C GLN A 102 4.05 -12.04 3.47
N ALA A 103 3.38 -12.81 2.62
CA ALA A 103 3.60 -12.77 1.17
C ALA A 103 3.24 -11.39 0.59
N MET A 104 2.12 -10.80 1.02
CA MET A 104 1.70 -9.46 0.60
C MET A 104 2.69 -8.38 1.05
N TYR A 105 3.16 -8.45 2.30
CA TYR A 105 4.15 -7.51 2.82
C TYR A 105 5.50 -7.66 2.11
N ASN A 106 5.98 -8.88 1.89
CA ASN A 106 7.20 -9.13 1.12
C ASN A 106 7.09 -8.58 -0.31
N THR A 107 5.95 -8.80 -0.96
CA THR A 107 5.67 -8.24 -2.29
C THR A 107 5.73 -6.71 -2.26
N LYS A 108 5.16 -6.06 -1.24
CA LYS A 108 5.24 -4.61 -1.06
C LYS A 108 6.69 -4.14 -0.94
N LEU A 109 7.50 -4.79 -0.10
CA LEU A 109 8.91 -4.42 0.07
C LEU A 109 9.71 -4.57 -1.23
N ILE A 110 9.48 -5.67 -1.97
CA ILE A 110 10.12 -5.90 -3.26
C ILE A 110 9.71 -4.81 -4.25
N LYS A 111 8.41 -4.50 -4.34
CA LYS A 111 7.92 -3.40 -5.19
C LYS A 111 8.55 -2.06 -4.83
N GLN A 112 8.70 -1.76 -3.54
CA GLN A 112 9.37 -0.53 -3.10
C GLN A 112 10.84 -0.49 -3.55
N LYS A 113 11.57 -1.60 -3.46
CA LYS A 113 12.96 -1.70 -3.94
C LYS A 113 13.08 -1.57 -5.47
N ILE A 114 12.15 -2.18 -6.21
CA ILE A 114 12.10 -2.04 -7.66
C ILE A 114 11.80 -0.58 -8.02
N ASN A 115 10.82 0.04 -7.36
CA ASN A 115 10.44 1.41 -7.59
C ASN A 115 11.52 2.42 -7.21
N SER A 116 12.34 2.17 -6.18
CA SER A 116 13.46 3.06 -5.84
C SER A 116 14.53 3.12 -6.94
N ASN A 117 14.66 2.06 -7.74
CA ASN A 117 15.53 2.04 -8.91
C ASN A 117 14.84 2.58 -10.16
N TYR A 118 13.51 2.61 -10.18
CA TYR A 118 12.71 3.17 -11.26
C TYR A 118 12.58 4.68 -11.09
N LYS A 119 13.59 5.43 -11.54
CA LYS A 119 13.59 6.89 -11.54
C LYS A 119 14.14 7.43 -12.87
N PRO A 120 13.67 8.62 -13.33
CA PRO A 120 14.27 9.30 -14.48
C PRO A 120 15.69 9.77 -14.16
N ASP A 121 16.39 10.31 -15.15
CA ASP A 121 17.65 11.00 -14.91
C ASP A 121 17.41 12.27 -14.09
N THR A 122 17.63 12.17 -12.78
CA THR A 122 17.41 13.24 -11.82
C THR A 122 18.30 14.45 -12.05
N ASN A 123 19.40 14.33 -12.80
CA ASN A 123 20.26 15.47 -13.11
C ASN A 123 19.62 16.45 -14.10
N LYS A 124 18.67 15.97 -14.91
CA LYS A 124 17.93 16.79 -15.88
C LYS A 124 16.69 17.45 -15.27
N ILE A 125 16.37 17.19 -14.01
CA ILE A 125 15.19 17.69 -13.33
C ILE A 125 15.58 18.58 -12.15
N ARG A 126 15.16 19.85 -12.16
CA ARG A 126 15.48 20.78 -11.09
C ARG A 126 14.67 20.44 -9.83
N LYS A 127 15.37 20.32 -8.70
CA LYS A 127 14.76 20.02 -7.38
C LYS A 127 13.68 21.02 -6.97
N ILE A 128 13.81 22.30 -7.39
CA ILE A 128 12.85 23.36 -7.08
C ILE A 128 11.42 23.09 -7.57
N LEU A 129 11.24 22.24 -8.59
CA LEU A 129 9.91 21.82 -9.06
C LEU A 129 9.13 21.09 -7.95
N PHE A 130 9.83 20.42 -7.04
CA PHE A 130 9.25 19.61 -5.96
C PHE A 130 9.59 20.21 -4.59
N TRP A 131 9.56 21.53 -4.44
CA TRP A 131 9.90 22.21 -3.18
C TRP A 131 9.07 21.76 -1.97
N ASP A 132 7.85 21.24 -2.21
CA ASP A 132 6.92 20.70 -1.22
C ASP A 132 7.16 19.22 -0.88
N THR A 133 8.09 18.55 -1.57
CA THR A 133 8.33 17.10 -1.46
C THR A 133 9.84 16.79 -1.33
N ASP A 134 10.20 15.81 -0.52
CA ASP A 134 11.58 15.32 -0.46
C ASP A 134 11.96 14.64 -1.81
N PHE A 135 12.73 15.36 -2.64
CA PHE A 135 13.08 14.98 -4.02
C PHE A 135 13.72 13.59 -4.11
N GLU A 136 14.59 13.24 -3.16
CA GLU A 136 15.31 11.96 -3.16
C GLU A 136 14.41 10.77 -2.80
N LYS A 137 13.25 11.04 -2.18
CA LYS A 137 12.29 10.02 -1.73
C LYS A 137 11.01 9.97 -2.57
N ILE A 138 10.97 10.67 -3.70
CA ILE A 138 9.82 10.61 -4.61
C ILE A 138 9.68 9.18 -5.16
N ASP A 139 8.51 8.57 -4.95
CA ASP A 139 8.14 7.33 -5.65
C ASP A 139 7.66 7.70 -7.08
N TRP A 140 8.61 7.72 -8.02
CA TRP A 140 8.38 8.07 -9.42
C TRP A 140 7.39 7.14 -10.12
N HIS A 141 7.18 5.92 -9.62
CA HIS A 141 6.17 5.04 -10.17
C HIS A 141 4.75 5.40 -9.66
N GLN A 142 4.56 5.48 -8.33
CA GLN A 142 3.25 5.75 -7.74
C GLN A 142 2.75 7.18 -7.99
N LYS A 143 3.67 8.15 -8.02
CA LYS A 143 3.35 9.58 -8.19
C LYS A 143 3.44 10.04 -9.65
N LYS A 144 3.55 9.11 -10.60
CA LYS A 144 3.65 9.36 -12.05
C LYS A 144 2.76 10.51 -12.54
N ASN A 145 1.46 10.45 -12.29
CA ASN A 145 0.53 11.47 -12.79
C ASN A 145 0.82 12.87 -12.21
N ALA A 146 1.11 12.94 -10.90
CA ALA A 146 1.42 14.21 -10.24
C ALA A 146 2.75 14.80 -10.71
N VAL A 147 3.77 13.94 -10.91
CA VAL A 147 5.08 14.31 -11.47
C VAL A 147 4.90 14.87 -12.88
N ILE A 148 4.22 14.14 -13.77
CA ILE A 148 4.00 14.55 -15.16
C ILE A 148 3.27 15.89 -15.20
N GLN A 149 2.16 16.03 -14.48
CA GLN A 149 1.38 17.27 -14.46
C GLN A 149 2.21 18.46 -13.96
N ARG A 150 2.98 18.26 -12.89
CA ARG A 150 3.81 19.31 -12.30
C ARG A 150 4.92 19.78 -13.23
N VAL A 151 5.59 18.84 -13.92
CA VAL A 151 6.62 19.14 -14.91
C VAL A 151 6.00 19.83 -16.14
N TRP A 152 4.81 19.44 -16.58
CA TRP A 152 4.11 20.13 -17.67
C TRP A 152 3.69 21.56 -17.31
N GLU A 153 3.32 21.81 -16.04
CA GLU A 153 2.90 23.13 -15.57
C GLU A 153 4.06 24.11 -15.34
N ARG A 154 5.19 23.64 -14.81
CA ARG A 154 6.26 24.52 -14.29
C ARG A 154 7.66 24.21 -14.84
N GLY A 155 7.81 23.10 -15.55
CA GLY A 155 9.08 22.62 -16.09
C GLY A 155 9.45 23.23 -17.44
N ASN A 156 10.74 23.17 -17.77
CA ASN A 156 11.29 23.56 -19.07
C ASN A 156 11.19 22.40 -20.10
N GLU A 157 11.57 22.66 -21.34
CA GLU A 157 11.49 21.67 -22.42
C GLU A 157 12.41 20.45 -22.20
N MET A 158 13.57 20.64 -21.57
CA MET A 158 14.49 19.54 -21.22
C MET A 158 13.85 18.58 -20.21
N GLU A 159 13.21 19.14 -19.17
CA GLU A 159 12.51 18.40 -18.12
C GLU A 159 11.32 17.63 -18.69
N LYS A 160 10.53 18.27 -19.56
CA LYS A 160 9.40 17.62 -20.26
C LYS A 160 9.87 16.46 -21.13
N SER A 161 10.95 16.66 -21.90
CA SER A 161 11.52 15.63 -22.77
C SER A 161 12.04 14.43 -21.98
N GLU A 162 12.72 14.65 -20.85
CA GLU A 162 13.18 13.57 -19.97
C GLU A 162 12.00 12.77 -19.38
N ILE A 163 10.96 13.46 -18.91
CA ILE A 163 9.76 12.81 -18.37
C ILE A 163 9.00 12.03 -19.46
N GLN A 164 8.94 12.55 -20.68
CA GLN A 164 8.35 11.86 -21.83
C GLN A 164 9.16 10.63 -22.23
N HIS A 165 10.49 10.72 -22.23
CA HIS A 165 11.38 9.59 -22.49
C HIS A 165 11.22 8.50 -21.42
N PHE A 166 11.18 8.88 -20.15
CA PHE A 166 11.10 7.95 -19.03
C PHE A 166 9.75 7.23 -18.92
N TYR A 167 8.62 7.94 -19.06
CA TYR A 167 7.29 7.36 -18.90
C TYR A 167 6.64 6.88 -20.21
N GLY A 168 7.11 7.37 -21.35
CA GLY A 168 6.49 7.18 -22.67
C GLY A 168 5.42 8.21 -22.99
N ILE A 169 5.18 8.42 -24.29
CA ILE A 169 4.25 9.44 -24.83
C ILE A 169 2.82 9.15 -24.38
N ASP A 170 2.32 7.93 -24.63
CA ASP A 170 0.94 7.51 -24.30
C ASP A 170 0.60 7.72 -22.82
N ALA A 171 1.58 7.46 -21.96
CA ALA A 171 1.45 7.61 -20.53
C ALA A 171 1.33 9.08 -20.09
N VAL A 172 2.09 9.96 -20.73
CA VAL A 172 2.05 11.40 -20.49
C VAL A 172 0.71 11.96 -20.96
N GLU A 173 0.29 11.64 -22.18
CA GLU A 173 -0.99 12.09 -22.73
C GLU A 173 -2.18 11.64 -21.85
N LYS A 174 -2.13 10.40 -21.36
CA LYS A 174 -3.14 9.88 -20.42
C LYS A 174 -3.14 10.64 -19.09
N ALA A 175 -1.98 11.03 -18.57
CA ALA A 175 -1.88 11.76 -17.30
C ALA A 175 -2.37 13.22 -17.44
N LEU A 176 -2.18 13.82 -18.61
CA LEU A 176 -2.62 15.18 -18.91
C LEU A 176 -4.13 15.25 -19.22
N SER A 177 -4.67 14.28 -19.94
CA SER A 177 -6.11 14.21 -20.26
C SER A 177 -7.02 14.00 -19.05
N GLN A 178 -6.50 13.44 -17.95
CA GLN A 178 -7.25 13.27 -16.70
C GLN A 178 -7.53 14.59 -15.96
N LYS A 179 -6.93 15.71 -16.38
CA LYS A 179 -7.10 17.02 -15.75
C LYS A 179 -8.38 17.70 -16.28
N ARG A 180 -9.52 17.52 -15.60
CA ARG A 180 -10.56 18.57 -15.58
C ARG A 180 -10.04 19.73 -14.72
N ILE A 181 -10.05 20.92 -15.29
CA ILE A 181 -9.57 22.19 -14.73
C ILE A 181 -10.31 22.49 -13.41
N PRO A 182 -9.62 22.69 -12.26
CA PRO A 182 -10.19 23.46 -11.15
C PRO A 182 -10.21 24.94 -11.57
N MET A 183 -11.38 25.57 -11.44
CA MET A 183 -11.62 26.97 -11.83
C MET A 183 -10.55 27.92 -11.29
N PRO A 184 -10.13 28.95 -12.05
CA PRO A 184 -9.31 30.01 -11.48
C PRO A 184 -10.06 30.67 -10.32
N ALA A 185 -9.35 30.95 -9.23
CA ALA A 185 -9.91 31.64 -8.08
C ALA A 185 -10.55 32.98 -8.52
N PRO A 186 -11.66 33.41 -7.88
CA PRO A 186 -12.26 34.71 -8.18
C PRO A 186 -11.19 35.79 -8.06
N SER A 187 -11.01 36.58 -9.11
CA SER A 187 -10.12 37.73 -9.08
C SER A 187 -10.61 38.69 -8.00
N LEU A 188 -9.80 38.91 -6.96
CA LEU A 188 -10.00 40.02 -6.03
C LEU A 188 -9.66 41.31 -6.78
N SER A 189 -10.65 41.88 -7.48
CA SER A 189 -10.61 43.27 -7.90
C SER A 189 -10.52 44.14 -6.64
N HIS A 190 -9.31 44.59 -6.32
CA HIS A 190 -9.15 45.71 -5.41
C HIS A 190 -9.75 46.94 -6.10
N GLN A 191 -10.98 47.30 -5.71
CA GLN A 191 -11.53 48.61 -5.96
C GLN A 191 -10.61 49.62 -5.28
N LYS A 192 -9.85 50.37 -6.09
CA LYS A 192 -9.28 51.65 -5.66
C LYS A 192 -10.45 52.62 -5.57
N ASN A 193 -10.93 52.88 -4.36
CA ASN A 193 -11.79 54.02 -4.10
C ASN A 193 -10.87 55.21 -3.81
N SER A 194 -10.94 56.23 -4.68
CA SER A 194 -10.59 57.61 -4.38
C SER A 194 -11.70 58.26 -3.56
#